data_AF-D8QDX1-F1
#
_entry.id   AF-D8QDX1-F1
#
_cell.length_a   1.000
_cell.length_b   1.000
_cell.length_c   1.000
_cell.angle_alpha   90.00
_cell.angle_beta   90.00
_cell.angle_gamma   90.00
#
_symmetry.space_group_name_H-M   'P 1'
#
loop_
_entity.id
_entity.type
_entity.pdbx_description
1 polymer ?
#
loop_
_entity_poly.entity_id
_entity_poly.type
_entity_poly.pdbx_seq_one_letter_code
_entity_poly.pdbx_strand_id
1 'polypeptide(L)'
;MRSSVVALILPFIVDARFWPGRRVDTQGQQLRSSAYTGASDAEIALVSTYQGALDAYARRPDCFKDSAALINARCEELDSREDERVRAAISMTLCELATAKHYTPPLECAPFVPGTDGLTSDGAAGECVNALSRSAQYWSSYSGYLREIPQLCFAYRRWHDIDTAKEIYRNATLRELDVLKTMDVRGAQQAQALAQLNGQLEGMRTALSDLDTLAEGLQQLPQIWERQMGQSFRLAT
;
A
#
# COMPACT_ATOMS: atom_id res chain seq x y z
N MET A 1 51.52 4.45 -22.46
CA MET A 1 50.52 3.50 -23.01
C MET A 1 49.70 2.96 -21.85
N ARG A 2 48.36 2.86 -22.04
CA ARG A 2 47.28 2.42 -21.11
C ARG A 2 46.73 3.56 -20.24
N SER A 3 45.90 4.45 -20.77
CA SER A 3 44.45 4.34 -21.09
C SER A 3 43.55 4.19 -19.85
N SER A 4 43.00 5.32 -19.42
CA SER A 4 41.84 5.45 -18.54
C SER A 4 40.60 4.88 -19.23
N VAL A 5 39.84 4.05 -18.51
CA VAL A 5 38.48 3.64 -18.92
C VAL A 5 37.50 4.36 -18.00
N VAL A 6 36.81 5.36 -18.54
CA VAL A 6 35.65 6.00 -17.91
C VAL A 6 34.45 5.10 -18.22
N ALA A 7 33.90 4.45 -17.20
CA ALA A 7 32.65 3.70 -17.33
C ALA A 7 31.47 4.68 -17.23
N LEU A 8 30.88 4.99 -18.38
CA LEU A 8 29.59 5.70 -18.47
C LEU A 8 28.47 4.76 -18.03
N ILE A 9 27.83 5.09 -16.90
CA ILE A 9 26.57 4.48 -16.47
C ILE A 9 25.46 5.09 -17.34
N LEU A 10 24.95 4.31 -18.29
CA LEU A 10 23.72 4.64 -19.02
C LEU A 10 22.51 4.26 -18.14
N PRO A 11 21.46 5.11 -18.05
CA PRO A 11 20.22 4.74 -17.39
C PRO A 11 19.48 3.71 -18.24
N PHE A 12 19.07 2.61 -17.62
CA PHE A 12 18.10 1.67 -18.20
C PHE A 12 16.77 2.40 -18.41
N ILE A 13 16.54 2.90 -19.63
CA ILE A 13 15.21 3.28 -20.09
C ILE A 13 14.48 1.97 -20.38
N VAL A 14 13.53 1.61 -19.52
CA VAL A 14 12.59 0.53 -19.78
C VAL A 14 11.62 1.03 -20.86
N ASP A 15 11.87 0.61 -22.09
CA ASP A 15 11.04 0.94 -23.24
C ASP A 15 9.65 0.29 -23.06
N ALA A 16 8.61 1.10 -22.89
CA ALA A 16 7.23 0.65 -22.66
C ALA A 16 6.60 -0.11 -23.85
N ARG A 17 7.39 -0.39 -24.89
CA ARG A 17 6.97 -1.02 -26.14
C ARG A 17 6.99 -2.56 -26.12
N PHE A 18 7.47 -3.19 -25.05
CA PHE A 18 7.54 -4.66 -24.95
C PHE A 18 6.40 -5.31 -24.15
N TRP A 19 5.32 -4.59 -23.85
CA TRP A 19 4.10 -5.27 -23.40
C TRP A 19 3.43 -5.92 -24.61
N PRO A 20 3.09 -7.23 -24.57
CA PRO A 20 2.37 -7.88 -25.65
C PRO A 20 1.00 -7.21 -25.78
N GLY A 21 0.89 -6.34 -26.79
CA GLY A 21 -0.34 -5.64 -27.14
C GLY A 21 -1.43 -6.65 -27.46
N ARG A 22 -2.37 -6.82 -26.54
CA ARG A 22 -3.63 -7.49 -26.80
C ARG A 22 -4.33 -6.64 -27.87
N ARG A 23 -4.44 -7.16 -29.10
CA ARG A 23 -5.23 -6.55 -30.18
C ARG A 23 -6.65 -6.30 -29.63
N VAL A 24 -7.00 -5.03 -29.48
CA VAL A 24 -8.37 -4.62 -29.20
C VAL A 24 -9.06 -4.55 -30.55
N ASP A 25 -9.82 -5.60 -30.88
CA ASP A 25 -10.74 -5.55 -32.00
C ASP A 25 -11.78 -4.47 -31.70
N THR A 26 -11.83 -3.47 -32.59
CA THR A 26 -12.86 -2.45 -32.62
C THR A 26 -14.14 -3.06 -33.15
N GLN A 27 -14.89 -3.71 -32.26
CA GLN A 27 -16.33 -3.89 -32.43
C GLN A 27 -17.00 -3.38 -31.16
N GLY A 28 -17.84 -2.37 -31.35
CA GLY A 28 -18.62 -1.75 -30.29
C GLY A 28 -19.41 -2.77 -29.51
N GLN A 29 -18.90 -3.15 -28.35
CA GLN A 29 -19.69 -3.73 -27.28
C GLN A 29 -19.73 -2.71 -26.16
N GLN A 30 -20.96 -2.27 -25.90
CA GLN A 30 -21.38 -1.63 -24.66
C GLN A 30 -20.53 -2.13 -23.49
N LEU A 31 -19.75 -1.22 -22.92
CA LEU A 31 -19.33 -1.28 -21.54
C LEU A 31 -20.61 -1.32 -20.68
N ARG A 32 -21.21 -2.51 -20.55
CA ARG A 32 -21.96 -2.82 -19.35
C ARG A 32 -20.95 -2.67 -18.23
N SER A 33 -21.11 -1.60 -17.47
CA SER A 33 -20.64 -1.54 -16.10
C SER A 33 -21.04 -2.84 -15.43
N SER A 34 -20.11 -3.79 -15.38
CA SER A 34 -20.20 -4.90 -14.44
C SER A 34 -20.23 -4.21 -13.10
N ALA A 35 -21.42 -4.18 -12.49
CA ALA A 35 -21.59 -3.65 -11.15
C ALA A 35 -20.64 -4.45 -10.27
N TYR A 36 -19.49 -3.86 -9.98
CA TYR A 36 -18.61 -4.33 -8.94
C TYR A 36 -19.39 -4.10 -7.66
N THR A 37 -20.19 -5.08 -7.25
CA THR A 37 -20.71 -5.13 -5.89
C THR A 37 -19.47 -5.29 -5.02
N GLY A 38 -18.94 -4.17 -4.54
CA GLY A 38 -17.92 -4.16 -3.51
C GLY A 38 -18.37 -5.06 -2.36
N ALA A 39 -17.41 -5.65 -1.65
CA ALA A 39 -17.70 -6.48 -0.49
C ALA A 39 -18.72 -5.77 0.41
N SER A 40 -19.77 -6.48 0.80
CA SER A 40 -20.78 -5.93 1.69
C SER A 40 -20.14 -5.51 3.01
N ASP A 41 -20.67 -4.49 3.68
CA ASP A 41 -20.12 -4.02 4.96
C ASP A 41 -20.06 -5.15 6.00
N ALA A 42 -20.97 -6.12 5.91
CA ALA A 42 -20.96 -7.34 6.72
C ALA A 42 -19.77 -8.27 6.40
N GLU A 43 -19.42 -8.47 5.13
CA GLU A 43 -18.23 -9.22 4.73
C GLU A 43 -16.94 -8.53 5.16
N ILE A 44 -16.88 -7.19 5.05
CA ILE A 44 -15.73 -6.40 5.51
C ILE A 44 -15.56 -6.52 7.03
N ALA A 45 -16.64 -6.40 7.79
CA ALA A 45 -16.62 -6.56 9.25
C ALA A 45 -16.20 -7.99 9.67
N LEU A 46 -16.65 -9.01 8.95
CA LEU A 46 -16.28 -10.39 9.19
C LEU A 46 -14.78 -10.63 8.95
N VAL A 47 -14.24 -10.14 7.83
CA VAL A 47 -12.81 -10.24 7.51
C VAL A 47 -11.96 -9.51 8.56
N SER A 48 -12.38 -8.31 8.98
CA SER A 48 -11.69 -7.55 10.03
C SER A 48 -11.65 -8.31 11.36
N THR A 49 -12.75 -8.99 11.71
CA THR A 49 -12.83 -9.79 12.94
C THR A 49 -11.87 -10.99 12.89
N TYR A 50 -11.82 -11.71 11.76
CA TYR A 50 -10.89 -12.83 11.60
C TYR A 50 -9.43 -12.37 11.58
N GLN A 51 -9.13 -11.22 10.98
CA GLN A 51 -7.80 -10.61 11.06
C GLN A 51 -7.40 -10.33 12.50
N GLY A 52 -8.29 -9.72 13.30
CA GLY A 52 -8.02 -9.47 14.72
C GLY A 52 -7.74 -10.74 15.54
N ALA A 53 -8.50 -11.82 15.27
CA ALA A 53 -8.27 -13.11 15.91
C ALA A 53 -6.93 -13.74 15.49
N LEU A 54 -6.57 -13.64 14.21
CA LEU A 54 -5.32 -14.14 13.67
C LEU A 54 -4.12 -13.36 14.24
N ASP A 55 -4.24 -12.04 14.34
CA ASP A 55 -3.21 -11.18 14.94
C ASP A 55 -3.01 -11.47 16.43
N ALA A 56 -4.09 -11.76 17.16
CA ALA A 56 -4.03 -12.14 18.56
C ALA A 56 -3.31 -13.49 18.74
N TYR A 57 -3.56 -14.45 17.84
CA TYR A 57 -2.85 -15.72 17.82
C TYR A 57 -1.36 -15.55 17.44
N ALA A 58 -1.08 -14.74 16.42
CA ALA A 58 0.27 -14.42 15.98
C ALA A 58 1.10 -13.76 17.09
N ARG A 59 0.48 -12.92 17.94
CA ARG A 59 1.11 -12.24 19.07
C ARG A 59 1.34 -13.09 20.32
N ARG A 60 0.86 -14.33 20.39
CA ARG A 60 1.13 -15.19 21.54
C ARG A 60 2.64 -15.47 21.66
N PRO A 61 3.25 -15.26 22.85
CA PRO A 61 4.66 -15.55 23.05
C PRO A 61 4.91 -17.04 22.92
N ASP A 62 5.97 -17.39 22.21
CA ASP A 62 6.42 -18.75 21.96
C ASP A 62 7.95 -18.71 21.92
N CYS A 63 8.60 -19.65 22.61
CA CYS A 63 10.05 -19.75 22.69
C CYS A 63 10.70 -19.68 21.31
N PHE A 64 10.10 -20.37 20.33
CA PHE A 64 10.57 -20.36 18.96
C PHE A 64 10.38 -19.01 18.28
N LYS A 65 9.29 -18.28 18.57
CA LYS A 65 9.09 -16.93 18.02
C LYS A 65 10.11 -15.96 18.58
N ASP A 66 10.41 -16.04 19.88
CA ASP A 66 11.38 -15.15 20.52
C ASP A 66 12.79 -15.43 19.99
N SER A 67 13.18 -16.70 19.89
CA SER A 67 14.46 -17.12 19.30
C SER A 67 14.56 -16.76 17.81
N ALA A 68 13.49 -16.94 17.05
CA ALA A 68 13.44 -16.58 15.63
C ALA A 68 13.45 -15.07 15.39
N ALA A 69 12.84 -14.27 16.27
CA ALA A 69 12.88 -12.82 16.20
C ALA A 69 14.31 -12.29 16.43
N LEU A 70 15.05 -12.89 17.36
CA LEU A 70 16.47 -12.58 17.57
C LEU A 70 17.31 -12.92 16.32
N ILE A 71 17.05 -14.08 15.71
CA ILE A 71 17.68 -14.49 14.45
C ILE A 71 17.40 -13.45 13.37
N ASN A 72 16.13 -13.09 13.16
CA ASN A 72 15.71 -12.13 12.15
C ASN A 72 16.38 -10.76 12.33
N ALA A 73 16.40 -10.24 13.57
CA ALA A 73 16.97 -8.94 13.88
C ALA A 73 18.49 -8.85 13.60
N ARG A 74 19.19 -9.99 13.60
CA ARG A 74 20.66 -10.06 13.45
C ARG A 74 21.09 -10.81 12.20
N CYS A 75 20.22 -11.00 11.21
CA CYS A 75 20.53 -11.88 10.07
C CYS A 75 21.76 -11.46 9.25
N GLU A 76 22.13 -10.18 9.23
CA GLU A 76 23.36 -9.70 8.60
C GLU A 76 24.62 -10.11 9.39
N GLU A 77 24.51 -10.14 10.71
CA GLU A 77 25.58 -10.60 11.61
C GLU A 77 25.69 -12.13 11.62
N LEU A 78 24.57 -12.85 11.61
CA LEU A 78 24.52 -14.32 11.63
C LEU A 78 25.13 -15.00 10.39
N ASP A 79 25.11 -14.33 9.23
CA ASP A 79 25.75 -14.82 8.00
C ASP A 79 27.28 -14.64 8.05
N SER A 80 27.76 -13.62 8.77
CA SER A 80 29.17 -13.23 8.83
C SER A 80 29.90 -13.67 10.11
N ARG A 81 29.15 -13.94 11.20
CA ARG A 81 29.65 -14.21 12.55
C ARG A 81 29.21 -15.58 13.04
N GLU A 82 30.16 -16.49 13.16
CA GLU A 82 29.89 -17.86 13.62
C GLU A 82 29.42 -17.93 15.07
N ASP A 83 29.86 -17.00 15.93
CA ASP A 83 29.46 -16.91 17.34
C ASP A 83 27.96 -16.66 17.50
N GLU A 84 27.40 -15.72 16.75
CA GLU A 84 25.96 -15.44 16.76
C GLU A 84 25.16 -16.64 16.23
N ARG A 85 25.69 -17.33 15.20
CA ARG A 85 25.06 -18.55 14.64
C ARG A 85 25.00 -19.68 15.66
N VAL A 86 26.07 -19.86 16.44
CA VAL A 86 26.12 -20.83 17.53
C VAL A 86 25.12 -20.46 18.62
N ARG A 87 25.05 -19.19 19.05
CA ARG A 87 24.10 -18.73 20.07
C ARG A 87 22.65 -18.97 19.65
N ALA A 88 22.30 -18.63 18.41
CA ALA A 88 20.98 -18.88 17.85
C ALA A 88 20.66 -20.38 17.73
N ALA A 89 21.64 -21.22 17.40
CA ALA A 89 21.45 -22.66 17.34
C ALA A 89 21.17 -23.25 18.72
N ILE A 90 21.88 -22.76 19.74
CA ILE A 90 21.63 -23.14 21.13
C ILE A 90 20.21 -22.73 21.54
N SER A 91 19.80 -21.47 21.36
CA SER A 91 18.48 -21.01 21.81
C SER A 91 17.33 -21.79 21.15
N MET A 92 17.41 -22.04 19.84
CA MET A 92 16.43 -22.86 19.10
C MET A 92 16.39 -24.30 19.62
N THR A 93 17.55 -24.89 19.92
CA THR A 93 17.63 -26.23 20.53
C THR A 93 16.97 -26.26 21.89
N LEU A 94 17.22 -25.24 22.73
CA LEU A 94 16.61 -25.16 24.06
C LEU A 94 15.09 -25.03 23.99
N CYS A 95 14.57 -24.32 23.00
CA CYS A 95 13.13 -24.28 22.73
C CYS A 95 12.57 -25.66 22.38
N GLU A 96 13.25 -26.41 21.52
CA GLU A 96 12.85 -27.79 21.17
C GLU A 96 12.84 -28.68 22.40
N LEU A 97 13.89 -28.63 23.22
CA LEU A 97 13.98 -29.41 24.45
C LEU A 97 12.86 -29.06 25.44
N ALA A 98 12.52 -27.78 25.57
CA ALA A 98 11.43 -27.34 26.44
C ALA A 98 10.04 -27.89 26.02
N THR A 99 9.84 -28.20 24.72
CA THR A 99 8.57 -28.82 24.26
C THR A 99 8.43 -30.26 24.73
N ALA A 100 9.55 -30.97 24.88
CA ALA A 100 9.58 -32.35 25.33
C ALA A 100 9.65 -32.38 26.87
N LYS A 101 8.47 -32.32 27.51
CA LYS A 101 8.20 -32.24 28.99
C LYS A 101 9.10 -33.04 29.95
N HIS A 102 9.93 -33.97 29.48
CA HIS A 102 10.79 -34.84 30.28
C HIS A 102 12.30 -34.53 30.16
N TYR A 103 12.70 -33.51 29.40
CA TYR A 103 14.11 -33.14 29.25
C TYR A 103 14.38 -31.76 29.85
N THR A 104 15.22 -31.73 30.88
CA THR A 104 15.79 -30.49 31.41
C THR A 104 17.07 -30.16 30.64
N PRO A 105 17.22 -28.90 30.16
CA PRO A 105 18.47 -28.45 29.56
C PRO A 105 19.69 -28.63 30.46
N PRO A 106 20.90 -28.81 29.90
CA PRO A 106 22.14 -28.75 30.66
C PRO A 106 22.29 -27.41 31.38
N LEU A 107 22.85 -27.42 32.60
CA LEU A 107 23.05 -26.19 33.39
C LEU A 107 24.03 -25.23 32.73
N GLU A 108 24.98 -25.77 31.97
CA GLU A 108 25.94 -25.03 31.15
C GLU A 108 25.23 -24.16 30.08
N CYS A 109 23.99 -24.50 29.71
CA CYS A 109 23.18 -23.78 28.73
C CYS A 109 22.20 -22.76 29.34
N ALA A 110 22.16 -22.61 30.67
CA ALA A 110 21.26 -21.69 31.35
C ALA A 110 21.30 -20.22 30.83
N PRO A 111 22.47 -19.66 30.43
CA PRO A 111 22.53 -18.29 29.91
C PRO A 111 21.81 -18.08 28.57
N PHE A 112 21.53 -19.16 27.83
CA PHE A 112 20.95 -19.11 26.48
C PHE A 112 19.45 -19.41 26.46
N VAL A 113 18.84 -19.60 27.64
CA VAL A 113 17.40 -19.78 27.75
C VAL A 113 16.71 -18.47 27.33
N PRO A 114 15.79 -18.48 26.35
CA PRO A 114 15.11 -17.27 25.93
C PRO A 114 14.31 -16.65 27.08
N GLY A 115 14.47 -15.34 27.28
CA GLY A 115 13.87 -14.58 28.38
C GLY A 115 14.80 -14.28 29.57
N THR A 116 16.03 -14.81 29.59
CA THR A 116 17.07 -14.37 30.54
C THR A 116 18.04 -13.40 29.87
N ASP A 117 18.06 -12.14 30.29
CA ASP A 117 19.03 -11.11 29.89
C ASP A 117 20.41 -11.37 30.51
N GLY A 118 20.98 -12.55 30.26
CA GLY A 118 22.32 -12.91 30.69
C GLY A 118 23.36 -12.33 29.74
N LEU A 119 24.31 -11.55 30.27
CA LEU A 119 25.53 -11.22 29.55
C LEU A 119 26.33 -12.52 29.33
N THR A 120 26.26 -13.07 28.13
CA THR A 120 26.97 -14.30 27.78
C THR A 120 28.44 -14.00 27.52
N SER A 121 29.35 -14.62 28.27
CA SER A 121 30.79 -14.60 27.96
C SER A 121 31.08 -15.47 26.72
N ASP A 122 32.14 -15.14 25.97
CA ASP A 122 32.50 -15.87 24.74
C ASP A 122 32.84 -17.36 24.98
N GLY A 123 33.14 -17.77 26.22
CA GLY A 123 33.37 -19.17 26.59
C GLY A 123 32.10 -19.98 26.91
N ALA A 124 31.00 -19.32 27.32
CA ALA A 124 29.79 -19.98 27.77
C ALA A 124 29.11 -20.80 26.66
N ALA A 125 29.19 -20.32 25.41
CA ALA A 125 28.60 -21.01 24.27
C ALA A 125 29.32 -22.35 24.01
N GLY A 126 30.65 -22.36 24.11
CA GLY A 126 31.45 -23.58 23.95
C GLY A 126 31.17 -24.62 25.04
N GLU A 127 31.01 -24.18 26.29
CA GLU A 127 30.64 -25.07 27.41
C GLU A 127 29.25 -25.69 27.22
N CYS A 128 28.27 -24.88 26.80
CA CYS A 128 26.94 -25.37 26.48
C CYS A 128 26.97 -26.36 25.29
N VAL A 129 27.69 -26.06 24.20
CA VAL A 129 27.81 -26.97 23.05
C VAL A 129 28.48 -28.29 23.46
N ASN A 130 29.50 -28.23 24.30
CA ASN A 130 30.13 -29.43 24.85
C ASN A 130 29.12 -30.26 25.66
N ALA A 131 28.31 -29.61 26.50
CA ALA A 131 27.26 -30.29 27.25
C ALA A 131 26.17 -30.90 26.34
N LEU A 132 25.74 -30.20 25.29
CA LEU A 132 24.80 -30.71 24.28
C LEU A 132 25.37 -31.94 23.55
N SER A 133 26.69 -31.97 23.30
CA SER A 133 27.34 -33.11 22.62
C SER A 133 27.31 -34.43 23.42
N ARG A 134 27.04 -34.37 24.73
CA ARG A 134 26.91 -35.56 25.60
C ARG A 134 25.66 -36.40 25.30
N SER A 135 24.68 -35.85 24.57
CA SER A 135 23.47 -36.56 24.15
C SER A 135 23.35 -36.52 22.63
N ALA A 136 23.23 -37.69 22.00
CA ALA A 136 23.06 -37.79 20.55
C ALA A 136 21.78 -37.06 20.07
N GLN A 137 20.71 -37.07 20.86
CA GLN A 137 19.48 -36.36 20.55
C GLN A 137 19.71 -34.85 20.54
N TYR A 138 20.35 -34.31 21.58
CA TYR A 138 20.59 -32.86 21.70
C TYR A 138 21.57 -32.36 20.63
N TRP A 139 22.59 -33.18 20.33
CA TRP A 139 23.53 -32.90 19.26
C TRP A 139 22.84 -32.86 17.88
N SER A 140 21.88 -33.75 17.64
CA SER A 140 21.13 -33.77 16.38
C SER A 140 20.30 -32.50 16.20
N SER A 141 19.58 -32.05 17.23
CA SER A 141 18.83 -30.78 17.22
C SER A 141 19.75 -29.58 16.99
N TYR A 142 20.83 -29.47 17.78
CA TYR A 142 21.78 -28.36 17.67
C TYR A 142 22.46 -28.28 16.30
N SER A 143 23.00 -29.40 15.81
CA SER A 143 23.69 -29.42 14.52
C SER A 143 22.74 -29.18 13.34
N GLY A 144 21.47 -29.59 13.47
CA GLY A 144 20.39 -29.23 12.56
C GLY A 144 20.19 -27.73 12.50
N TYR A 145 19.90 -27.09 13.63
CA TYR A 145 19.68 -25.64 13.70
C TYR A 145 20.89 -24.83 13.24
N LEU A 146 22.11 -25.23 13.61
CA LEU A 146 23.34 -24.56 13.18
C LEU A 146 23.46 -24.50 11.65
N ARG A 147 23.01 -25.54 10.94
CA ARG A 147 22.98 -25.59 9.47
C ARG A 147 21.78 -24.82 8.89
N GLU A 148 20.65 -24.83 9.57
CA GLU A 148 19.40 -24.25 9.08
C GLU A 148 19.30 -22.74 9.29
N ILE A 149 19.95 -22.17 10.31
CA ILE A 149 19.89 -20.73 10.64
C ILE A 149 20.21 -19.82 9.46
N PRO A 150 21.27 -20.06 8.65
CA PRO A 150 21.51 -19.24 7.46
C PRO A 150 20.32 -19.29 6.47
N GLN A 151 19.73 -20.47 6.27
CA GLN A 151 18.56 -20.63 5.39
C GLN A 151 17.32 -19.92 5.95
N LEU A 152 17.10 -20.00 7.27
CA LEU A 152 16.05 -19.26 7.96
C LEU A 152 16.24 -17.76 7.79
N CYS A 153 17.47 -17.25 7.88
CA CYS A 153 17.77 -15.84 7.65
C CYS A 153 17.45 -15.37 6.23
N PHE A 154 17.80 -16.14 5.21
CA PHE A 154 17.40 -15.85 3.84
C PHE A 154 15.88 -15.82 3.67
N ALA A 155 15.18 -16.75 4.32
CA ALA A 155 13.72 -16.77 4.29
C ALA A 155 13.12 -15.54 4.98
N TYR A 156 13.56 -15.20 6.20
CA TYR A 156 13.05 -14.05 6.95
C TYR A 156 13.29 -12.73 6.23
N ARG A 157 14.48 -12.53 5.66
CA ARG A 157 14.78 -11.34 4.85
C ARG A 157 13.81 -11.19 3.68
N ARG A 158 13.54 -12.28 2.96
CA ARG A 158 12.58 -12.28 1.86
C ARG A 158 11.16 -11.93 2.34
N TRP A 159 10.73 -12.47 3.48
CA TRP A 159 9.41 -12.15 4.05
C TRP A 159 9.31 -10.68 4.44
N HIS A 160 10.33 -10.14 5.10
CA HIS A 160 10.41 -8.73 5.45
C HIS A 160 10.34 -7.82 4.21
N ASP A 161 11.06 -8.17 3.15
CA ASP A 161 11.05 -7.42 1.88
C ASP A 161 9.65 -7.45 1.22
N ILE A 162 8.98 -8.61 1.26
CA ILE A 162 7.61 -8.76 0.74
C ILE A 162 6.63 -7.88 1.53
N ASP A 163 6.70 -7.89 2.86
CA ASP A 163 5.78 -7.11 3.68
C ASP A 163 6.05 -5.60 3.56
N THR A 164 7.32 -5.20 3.46
CA THR A 164 7.71 -3.82 3.13
C THR A 164 7.12 -3.40 1.78
N ALA A 165 7.23 -4.25 0.76
CA ALA A 165 6.67 -3.96 -0.56
C ALA A 165 5.13 -3.82 -0.51
N LYS A 166 4.42 -4.72 0.17
CA LYS A 166 2.96 -4.64 0.35
C LYS A 166 2.55 -3.33 1.02
N GLU A 167 3.28 -2.89 2.04
CA GLU A 167 2.98 -1.64 2.75
C GLU A 167 3.21 -0.43 1.85
N ILE A 168 4.29 -0.42 1.07
CA ILE A 168 4.54 0.64 0.06
C ILE A 168 3.39 0.68 -0.96
N TYR A 169 2.96 -0.47 -1.49
CA TYR A 169 1.84 -0.53 -2.44
C TYR A 169 0.52 -0.08 -1.81
N ARG A 170 0.24 -0.46 -0.56
CA ARG A 170 -0.93 0.02 0.18
C ARG A 170 -0.90 1.55 0.31
N ASN A 171 0.23 2.12 0.69
CA ASN A 171 0.38 3.57 0.82
C ASN A 171 0.30 4.30 -0.52
N ALA A 172 0.86 3.73 -1.59
CA ALA A 172 0.76 4.29 -2.94
C ALA A 172 -0.69 4.28 -3.46
N THR A 173 -1.40 3.16 -3.30
CA THR A 173 -2.81 3.04 -3.72
C THR A 173 -3.74 3.98 -2.94
N LEU A 174 -3.51 4.14 -1.63
CA LEU A 174 -4.27 5.13 -0.83
C LEU A 174 -4.05 6.57 -1.32
N ARG A 175 -2.80 6.92 -1.69
CA ARG A 175 -2.50 8.23 -2.27
C ARG A 175 -3.13 8.42 -3.64
N GLU A 176 -3.13 7.39 -4.48
CA GLU A 176 -3.77 7.44 -5.80
C GLU A 176 -5.29 7.67 -5.68
N LEU A 177 -5.95 6.97 -4.74
CA LEU A 177 -7.36 7.18 -4.45
C LEU A 177 -7.67 8.61 -3.98
N ASP A 178 -6.80 9.20 -3.16
CA ASP A 178 -6.95 10.58 -2.70
C ASP A 178 -6.83 11.60 -3.85
N VAL A 179 -5.88 11.38 -4.76
CA VAL A 179 -5.75 12.18 -5.98
C VAL A 179 -7.00 12.07 -6.84
N LEU A 180 -7.51 10.85 -7.07
CA LEU A 180 -8.73 10.64 -7.86
C LEU A 180 -9.94 11.36 -7.25
N LYS A 181 -10.12 11.28 -5.93
CA LYS A 181 -11.18 12.04 -5.22
C LYS A 181 -11.03 13.54 -5.40
N THR A 182 -9.82 14.05 -5.31
CA THR A 182 -9.54 15.49 -5.51
C THR A 182 -9.83 15.91 -6.95
N MET A 183 -9.49 15.08 -7.93
CA MET A 183 -9.79 15.33 -9.34
C MET A 183 -11.30 15.31 -9.62
N ASP A 184 -12.05 14.40 -8.99
CA ASP A 184 -13.50 14.32 -9.12
C ASP A 184 -14.19 15.59 -8.57
N VAL A 185 -13.80 16.02 -7.36
CA VAL A 185 -14.29 17.27 -6.76
C VAL A 185 -13.98 18.47 -7.65
N ARG A 186 -12.75 18.55 -8.19
CA ARG A 186 -12.37 19.62 -9.13
C ARG A 186 -13.17 19.56 -10.42
N GLY A 187 -13.45 18.37 -10.95
CA GLY A 187 -14.28 18.17 -12.13
C GLY A 187 -15.71 18.67 -11.91
N ALA A 188 -16.30 18.36 -10.76
CA ALA A 188 -17.62 18.86 -10.39
C ALA A 188 -17.66 20.39 -10.25
N GLN A 189 -16.63 20.99 -9.64
CA GLN A 189 -16.51 22.46 -9.53
C GLN A 189 -16.37 23.13 -10.91
N GLN A 190 -15.57 22.57 -11.81
CA GLN A 190 -15.43 23.07 -13.18
C GLN A 190 -16.75 22.99 -13.95
N ALA A 191 -17.48 21.87 -13.83
CA ALA A 191 -18.79 21.72 -14.47
C ALA A 191 -19.80 22.76 -13.97
N GLN A 192 -19.80 23.05 -12.66
CA GLN A 192 -20.65 24.10 -12.08
C GLN A 192 -20.27 25.50 -12.58
N ALA A 193 -18.97 25.82 -12.66
CA ALA A 193 -18.50 27.10 -13.17
C ALA A 193 -18.90 27.32 -14.64
N LEU A 194 -18.78 26.28 -15.48
CA LEU A 194 -19.24 26.33 -16.87
C LEU A 194 -20.76 26.52 -16.97
N ALA A 195 -21.54 25.83 -16.11
CA ALA A 195 -22.98 25.99 -16.07
C ALA A 195 -23.40 27.41 -15.66
N GLN A 196 -22.70 28.02 -14.69
CA GLN A 196 -22.94 29.42 -14.29
C GLN A 196 -22.64 30.39 -15.42
N LEU A 197 -21.52 30.21 -16.13
CA LEU A 197 -21.11 31.08 -17.22
C LEU A 197 -22.08 30.97 -18.40
N ASN A 198 -22.50 29.75 -18.76
CA ASN A 198 -23.56 29.56 -19.76
C ASN A 198 -24.87 30.24 -19.33
N GLY A 199 -25.25 30.15 -18.05
CA GLY A 199 -26.42 30.86 -17.52
C GLY A 199 -26.31 32.38 -17.65
N GLN A 200 -25.12 32.95 -17.41
CA GLN A 200 -24.88 34.39 -17.62
C GLN A 200 -24.98 34.79 -19.09
N LEU A 201 -24.44 33.98 -20.00
CA LEU A 201 -24.55 34.23 -21.44
C LEU A 201 -25.99 34.18 -21.93
N GLU A 202 -26.79 33.23 -21.44
CA GLU A 202 -28.22 33.15 -21.71
C GLU A 202 -28.94 34.41 -21.23
N GLY A 203 -28.65 34.86 -20.00
CA GLY A 203 -29.21 36.10 -19.44
C GLY A 203 -28.81 37.37 -20.20
N MET A 204 -27.57 37.46 -20.68
CA MET A 204 -27.13 38.56 -21.55
C MET A 204 -27.87 38.52 -22.89
N ARG A 205 -28.09 37.33 -23.46
CA ARG A 205 -28.80 37.16 -24.72
C ARG A 205 -30.27 37.60 -24.60
N THR A 206 -30.95 37.25 -23.51
CA THR A 206 -32.33 37.69 -23.26
C THR A 206 -32.42 39.20 -23.05
N ALA A 207 -31.50 39.80 -22.30
CA ALA A 207 -31.48 41.24 -22.11
C ALA A 207 -31.27 42.01 -23.43
N LEU A 208 -30.42 41.48 -24.32
CA LEU A 208 -30.23 42.04 -25.66
C LEU A 208 -31.49 41.91 -26.53
N SER A 209 -32.21 40.78 -26.48
CA SER A 209 -33.48 40.66 -27.21
C SER A 209 -34.55 41.60 -26.67
N ASP A 210 -34.62 41.78 -25.34
CA ASP A 210 -35.57 42.71 -24.74
C ASP A 210 -35.31 44.15 -25.19
N LEU A 211 -34.03 44.57 -25.24
CA LEU A 211 -33.63 45.87 -25.77
C LEU A 211 -34.03 46.05 -27.24
N ASP A 212 -33.90 45.01 -28.06
CA ASP A 212 -34.29 45.04 -29.47
C ASP A 212 -35.82 45.21 -29.62
N THR A 213 -36.61 44.45 -28.85
CA THR A 213 -38.08 44.60 -28.86
C THR A 213 -38.53 45.98 -28.37
N LEU A 214 -37.85 46.56 -27.37
CA LEU A 214 -38.12 47.93 -26.92
C LEU A 214 -37.77 48.95 -28.01
N ALA A 215 -36.67 48.76 -28.72
CA ALA A 215 -36.27 49.62 -29.83
C ALA A 215 -37.31 49.58 -30.97
N GLU A 216 -37.81 48.39 -31.34
CA GLU A 216 -38.88 48.23 -32.32
C GLU A 216 -40.19 48.92 -31.86
N GLY A 217 -40.55 48.77 -30.59
CA GLY A 217 -41.72 49.45 -30.01
C GLY A 217 -41.62 50.97 -30.07
N LEU A 218 -40.44 51.53 -29.78
CA LEU A 218 -40.18 52.97 -29.89
C LEU A 218 -40.27 53.47 -31.33
N GLN A 219 -39.82 52.69 -32.31
CA GLN A 219 -39.92 53.05 -33.73
C GLN A 219 -41.37 53.10 -34.24
N GLN A 220 -42.29 52.37 -33.62
CA GLN A 220 -43.71 52.37 -34.00
C GLN A 220 -44.50 53.54 -33.38
N LEU A 221 -43.97 54.20 -32.34
CA LEU A 221 -44.66 55.30 -31.66
C LEU A 221 -45.08 56.46 -32.59
N PRO A 222 -44.25 56.95 -33.55
CA PRO A 222 -44.66 58.03 -34.44
C PRO A 222 -45.91 57.68 -35.27
N GLN A 223 -45.96 56.44 -35.78
CA GLN A 223 -47.10 55.92 -36.57
C GLN A 223 -48.37 55.81 -35.72
N ILE A 224 -48.24 55.40 -34.46
CA ILE A 224 -49.35 55.30 -33.52
C ILE A 224 -49.86 56.69 -33.15
N TRP A 225 -48.95 57.62 -32.87
CA TRP A 225 -49.28 59.00 -32.51
C TRP A 225 -50.00 59.73 -33.65
N GLU A 226 -49.56 59.54 -34.90
CA GLU A 226 -50.23 60.06 -36.10
C GLU A 226 -51.66 59.52 -36.27
N ARG A 227 -51.87 58.22 -36.03
CA ARG A 227 -53.22 57.62 -36.09
C ARG A 227 -54.13 58.13 -34.99
N GLN A 228 -53.64 58.28 -33.76
CA GLN A 228 -54.42 58.81 -32.64
C GLN A 228 -54.80 60.28 -32.85
N MET A 229 -53.83 61.12 -33.20
CA MET A 229 -54.07 62.54 -33.50
C MET A 229 -55.07 62.71 -34.66
N GLY A 230 -54.91 61.91 -35.72
CA GLY A 230 -55.83 61.92 -36.87
C GLY A 230 -57.26 61.46 -36.55
N GLN A 231 -57.45 60.59 -35.56
CA GLN A 231 -58.79 60.18 -35.09
C GLN A 231 -59.42 61.21 -34.16
N SER A 232 -58.66 61.81 -33.23
CA SER A 232 -59.16 62.88 -32.37
C SER A 232 -59.62 64.12 -33.14
N PHE A 233 -58.98 64.43 -34.27
CA PHE A 233 -59.38 65.55 -35.13
C PHE A 233 -60.68 65.29 -35.90
N ARG A 234 -61.04 64.02 -36.15
CA ARG A 234 -62.30 63.64 -36.84
C ARG A 234 -63.51 63.57 -35.92
N LEU A 235 -63.31 63.49 -34.61
CA LEU A 235 -64.39 63.46 -33.61
C LEU A 235 -64.73 64.86 -33.06
N ALA A 236 -63.97 65.90 -33.42
CA ALA A 236 -64.15 67.29 -32.98
C ALA A 236 -64.81 68.21 -34.04
N THR A 237 -65.24 67.64 -35.19
CA THR A 237 -66.02 68.29 -36.26
C THR A 237 -67.39 67.64 -36.35
#